data_AF-A3EXL7-F1
#
_entry.id   AF-A3EXL7-F1
#
_cell.length_a   1.000
_cell.length_b   1.000
_cell.length_c   1.000
_cell.angle_alpha   90.00
_cell.angle_beta   90.00
_cell.angle_gamma   90.00
#
_symmetry.space_group_name_H-M   'P 1'
#
loop_
_entity.id
_entity.type
_entity.pdbx_description
1 polymer ?
#
loop_
_entity_poly.entity_id
_entity_poly.type
_entity_poly.pdbx_seq_one_letter_code
_entity_poly.pdbx_strand_id
1 'polypeptide(L)'
;RYAENPVRRAVPLAIALLSISNPQLNVIDVLNKYSHDLDEEVAINAIFSMGLVGAGTNNARLATMLRQLAQYHAKNSVHLFMVRIAQGLTHMGKGTMTLSPFHTDRQILNPIAISGLLVTLFCFFDTKNIILSKSHYLLYTLATAMYPRWLVTLDEDLEPLPVTVRVGQAVDVIGKAGTPKTIAGVHTHTTPVLLAVGERAELATDDYIPLTPVMEGFVILRKKP
;
A
#
# COMPACT_ATOMS: atom_id res chain seq x y z
N ARG A 1 11.91 25.42 2.64
CA ARG A 1 13.09 26.31 2.52
C ARG A 1 13.52 26.95 3.84
N TYR A 2 12.67 27.03 4.87
CA TYR A 2 13.01 27.69 6.15
C TYR A 2 13.53 26.76 7.27
N ALA A 3 13.52 25.44 7.09
CA ALA A 3 13.96 24.48 8.10
C ALA A 3 15.39 23.99 7.86
N GLU A 4 16.07 23.58 8.94
CA GLU A 4 17.41 22.98 8.90
C GLU A 4 17.44 21.70 8.05
N ASN A 5 18.60 21.38 7.46
CA ASN A 5 18.77 20.26 6.53
C ASN A 5 18.35 18.88 7.11
N PRO A 6 18.61 18.55 8.39
CA PRO A 6 18.14 17.28 8.97
C PRO A 6 16.61 17.17 9.00
N VAL A 7 15.93 18.26 9.35
CA VAL A 7 14.46 18.31 9.40
C VAL A 7 13.88 18.15 7.99
N ARG A 8 14.49 18.80 6.99
CA ARG A 8 14.06 18.69 5.59
C ARG A 8 14.17 17.26 5.04
N ARG A 9 15.16 16.49 5.48
CA ARG A 9 15.35 15.08 5.10
C ARG A 9 14.34 14.14 5.76
N ALA A 10 13.89 14.48 6.97
CA ALA A 10 12.92 13.71 7.75
C ALA A 10 11.48 13.85 7.22
N VAL A 11 11.11 15.04 6.73
CA VAL A 11 9.73 15.37 6.35
C VAL A 11 9.15 14.40 5.28
N PRO A 12 9.82 14.10 4.17
CA PRO A 12 9.29 13.15 3.18
C PRO A 12 9.07 11.75 3.76
N LEU A 13 9.95 11.29 4.66
CA LEU A 13 9.86 9.97 5.29
C LEU A 13 8.68 9.90 6.27
N ALA A 14 8.46 10.95 7.05
CA ALA A 14 7.32 11.06 7.96
C ALA A 14 5.99 11.08 7.18
N ILE A 15 5.93 11.82 6.08
CA ILE A 15 4.75 11.86 5.19
C ILE A 15 4.46 10.45 4.64
N ALA A 16 5.50 9.71 4.21
CA ALA A 16 5.33 8.35 3.73
C ALA A 16 4.78 7.41 4.81
N LEU A 17 5.28 7.50 6.04
CA LEU A 17 4.82 6.68 7.17
C LEU A 17 3.32 6.87 7.47
N LEU A 18 2.80 8.08 7.31
CA LEU A 18 1.38 8.37 7.52
C LEU A 18 0.47 7.83 6.40
N SER A 19 1.00 7.70 5.18
CA SER A 19 0.23 7.36 3.97
C SER A 19 0.76 6.11 3.26
N ILE A 20 1.21 5.11 4.01
CA ILE A 20 1.76 3.87 3.44
C ILE A 20 0.70 3.13 2.64
N SER A 21 1.03 2.75 1.40
CA SER A 21 0.11 2.08 0.47
C SER A 21 -1.22 2.81 0.27
N ASN A 22 -1.30 4.10 0.59
CA ASN A 22 -2.49 4.94 0.42
C ASN A 22 -2.14 6.16 -0.45
N PRO A 23 -2.20 6.03 -1.78
CA PRO A 23 -1.76 7.06 -2.70
C PRO A 23 -2.77 8.21 -2.79
N GLN A 24 -2.74 9.10 -1.81
CA GLN A 24 -3.46 10.37 -1.85
C GLN A 24 -2.77 11.35 -2.80
N LEU A 25 -3.53 11.94 -3.73
CA LEU A 25 -2.99 12.85 -4.74
C LEU A 25 -2.26 14.06 -4.13
N ASN A 26 -2.81 14.61 -3.04
CA ASN A 26 -2.20 15.74 -2.34
C ASN A 26 -0.79 15.39 -1.81
N VAL A 27 -0.63 14.18 -1.27
CA VAL A 27 0.65 13.70 -0.73
C VAL A 27 1.65 13.47 -1.86
N ILE A 28 1.21 12.85 -2.96
CA ILE A 28 2.05 12.59 -4.14
C ILE A 28 2.55 13.91 -4.74
N ASP A 29 1.67 14.90 -4.89
CA ASP A 29 2.04 16.19 -5.48
C ASP A 29 3.02 16.98 -4.58
N VAL A 30 2.94 16.82 -3.26
CA VAL A 30 3.92 17.38 -2.31
C VAL A 30 5.27 16.66 -2.41
N LEU A 31 5.28 15.32 -2.42
CA LEU A 31 6.52 14.55 -2.54
C LEU A 31 7.21 14.77 -3.89
N ASN A 32 6.43 14.92 -4.97
CA ASN A 32 6.97 15.24 -6.29
C ASN A 32 7.62 16.64 -6.35
N LYS A 33 7.18 17.60 -5.53
CA LYS A 33 7.89 18.88 -5.39
C LYS A 33 9.22 18.70 -4.68
N TYR A 34 9.28 17.83 -3.66
CA TYR A 34 10.52 17.53 -2.93
C TYR A 34 11.52 16.69 -3.74
N SER A 35 11.08 15.90 -4.72
CA SER A 35 12.01 15.15 -5.59
C SER A 35 12.84 16.04 -6.52
N HIS A 36 12.45 17.31 -6.70
CA HIS A 36 13.20 18.31 -7.48
C HIS A 36 13.98 19.30 -6.59
N ASP A 37 14.19 18.97 -5.31
CA ASP A 37 15.01 19.80 -4.41
C ASP A 37 16.50 19.77 -4.82
N LEU A 38 17.23 20.82 -4.45
CA LEU A 38 18.67 20.95 -4.72
C LEU A 38 19.50 20.03 -3.83
N ASP A 39 19.01 19.68 -2.62
CA ASP A 39 19.68 18.70 -1.76
C ASP A 39 19.36 17.28 -2.24
N GLU A 40 20.38 16.59 -2.74
CA GLU A 40 20.29 15.22 -3.25
C GLU A 40 19.67 14.26 -2.24
N GLU A 41 19.98 14.40 -0.95
CA GLU A 41 19.46 13.47 0.08
C GLU A 41 17.96 13.67 0.30
N VAL A 42 17.47 14.91 0.23
CA VAL A 42 16.03 15.20 0.31
C VAL A 42 15.31 14.65 -0.92
N ALA A 43 15.90 14.81 -2.10
CA ALA A 43 15.33 14.31 -3.35
C ALA A 43 15.23 12.77 -3.35
N ILE A 44 16.30 12.08 -2.93
CA ILE A 44 16.33 10.61 -2.81
C ILE A 44 15.27 10.13 -1.82
N ASN A 45 15.18 10.75 -0.64
CA ASN A 45 14.19 10.39 0.38
C ASN A 45 12.76 10.62 -0.12
N ALA A 46 12.51 11.71 -0.86
CA ALA A 46 11.21 11.98 -1.48
C ALA A 46 10.82 10.94 -2.53
N ILE A 47 11.77 10.52 -3.38
CA ILE A 47 11.54 9.45 -4.38
C ILE A 47 11.20 8.13 -3.70
N PHE A 48 11.95 7.76 -2.66
CA PHE A 48 11.69 6.55 -1.90
C PHE A 48 10.31 6.60 -1.22
N SER A 49 9.99 7.73 -0.58
CA SER A 49 8.69 7.99 0.04
C SER A 49 7.52 7.86 -0.94
N MET A 50 7.67 8.33 -2.18
CA MET A 50 6.67 8.12 -3.23
C MET A 50 6.44 6.63 -3.51
N GLY A 51 7.51 5.84 -3.55
CA GLY A 51 7.43 4.39 -3.70
C GLY A 51 6.67 3.70 -2.56
N LEU A 52 6.90 4.11 -1.31
CA LEU A 52 6.20 3.57 -0.14
C LEU A 52 4.71 3.94 -0.11
N VAL A 53 4.37 5.19 -0.46
CA VAL A 53 2.97 5.65 -0.54
C VAL A 53 2.21 4.90 -1.62
N GLY A 54 2.87 4.61 -2.74
CA GLY A 54 2.31 3.86 -3.86
C GLY A 54 2.35 2.34 -3.73
N ALA A 55 2.96 1.81 -2.68
CA ALA A 55 3.35 0.40 -2.63
C ALA A 55 2.15 -0.52 -2.85
N GLY A 56 2.23 -1.40 -3.85
CA GLY A 56 1.17 -2.36 -4.14
C GLY A 56 -0.11 -1.81 -4.74
N THR A 57 -0.25 -0.49 -4.89
CA THR A 57 -1.51 0.12 -5.33
C THR A 57 -1.67 0.18 -6.83
N ASN A 58 -0.58 0.00 -7.58
CA ASN A 58 -0.56 0.09 -9.04
C ASN A 58 -1.19 1.38 -9.58
N ASN A 59 -1.03 2.51 -8.87
CA ASN A 59 -1.62 3.79 -9.27
C ASN A 59 -0.95 4.31 -10.56
N ALA A 60 -1.73 4.42 -11.63
CA ALA A 60 -1.25 4.84 -12.95
C ALA A 60 -0.61 6.24 -12.97
N ARG A 61 -1.13 7.19 -12.17
CA ARG A 61 -0.57 8.55 -12.11
C ARG A 61 0.81 8.54 -11.47
N LEU A 62 0.96 7.88 -10.33
CA LEU A 62 2.25 7.72 -9.65
C LEU A 62 3.28 7.00 -10.54
N ALA A 63 2.88 5.91 -11.19
CA ALA A 63 3.74 5.18 -12.12
C ALA A 63 4.22 6.05 -13.29
N THR A 64 3.38 6.98 -13.77
CA THR A 64 3.75 7.92 -14.82
C THR A 64 4.72 8.99 -14.32
N MET A 65 4.50 9.54 -13.12
CA MET A 65 5.42 10.50 -12.49
C MET A 65 6.79 9.87 -12.22
N LEU A 66 6.83 8.65 -11.69
CA LEU A 66 8.10 7.92 -11.49
C LEU A 66 8.84 7.63 -12.80
N ARG A 67 8.12 7.39 -13.91
CA ARG A 67 8.74 7.25 -15.23
C ARG A 67 9.36 8.56 -15.73
N GLN A 68 8.70 9.70 -15.51
CA GLN A 68 9.23 11.02 -15.84
C GLN A 68 10.48 11.35 -14.99
N LEU A 69 10.44 11.04 -13.69
CA LEU A 69 11.59 11.21 -12.79
C LEU A 69 12.78 10.32 -13.19
N ALA A 70 12.52 9.11 -13.68
CA ALA A 70 13.58 8.24 -14.19
C ALA A 70 14.30 8.86 -15.41
N GLN A 71 13.55 9.54 -16.30
CA GLN A 71 14.12 10.24 -17.45
C GLN A 71 14.89 11.50 -17.01
N TYR A 72 14.35 12.25 -16.05
CA TYR A 72 14.99 13.46 -15.51
C TYR A 72 16.33 13.14 -14.82
N HIS A 73 16.37 12.09 -14.01
CA HIS A 73 17.57 11.67 -13.27
C HIS A 73 18.43 10.64 -14.03
N ALA A 74 18.26 10.47 -15.34
CA ALA A 74 18.97 9.45 -16.11
C ALA A 74 20.51 9.56 -16.05
N LYS A 75 21.05 10.76 -15.82
CA LYS A 75 22.49 11.00 -15.69
C LYS A 75 23.07 10.64 -14.32
N ASN A 76 22.25 10.58 -13.27
CA ASN A 76 22.71 10.31 -11.91
C ASN A 76 22.31 8.90 -11.48
N SER A 77 23.27 7.98 -11.45
CA SER A 77 23.05 6.55 -11.16
C SER A 77 22.40 6.31 -9.79
N VAL A 78 22.70 7.15 -8.79
CA VAL A 78 22.16 7.02 -7.42
C VAL A 78 20.66 7.33 -7.39
N HIS A 79 20.26 8.41 -8.04
CA HIS A 79 18.85 8.80 -8.12
C HIS A 79 18.06 7.79 -8.96
N LEU A 80 18.65 7.33 -10.07
CA LEU A 80 18.04 6.32 -10.93
C LEU A 80 17.81 5.00 -10.18
N PHE A 81 18.77 4.57 -9.35
CA PHE A 81 18.62 3.39 -8.49
C PHE A 81 17.41 3.53 -7.56
N MET A 82 17.24 4.70 -6.92
CA MET A 82 16.10 4.93 -6.03
C MET A 82 14.76 4.98 -6.77
N VAL A 83 14.71 5.62 -7.94
CA VAL A 83 13.49 5.66 -8.76
C VAL A 83 13.08 4.25 -9.20
N ARG A 84 14.04 3.38 -9.53
CA ARG A 84 13.77 1.98 -9.89
C ARG A 84 13.19 1.19 -8.72
N ILE A 85 13.72 1.38 -7.50
CA ILE A 85 13.14 0.78 -6.29
C ILE A 85 11.70 1.28 -6.10
N ALA A 86 11.45 2.59 -6.18
CA ALA A 86 10.12 3.16 -6.02
C ALA A 86 9.11 2.62 -7.07
N GLN A 87 9.56 2.43 -8.32
CA GLN A 87 8.75 1.80 -9.36
C GLN A 87 8.44 0.33 -9.03
N GLY A 88 9.44 -0.42 -8.55
CA GLY A 88 9.26 -1.81 -8.10
C GLY A 88 8.26 -1.91 -6.94
N LEU A 89 8.33 -1.03 -5.95
CA LEU A 89 7.39 -0.96 -4.83
C LEU A 89 5.96 -0.65 -5.31
N THR A 90 5.79 0.26 -6.26
CA THR A 90 4.46 0.63 -6.80
C THR A 90 3.75 -0.56 -7.45
N HIS A 91 4.51 -1.45 -8.11
CA HIS A 91 4.02 -2.66 -8.78
C HIS A 91 4.28 -3.94 -7.97
N MET A 92 4.51 -3.83 -6.66
CA MET A 92 4.83 -4.95 -5.78
C MET A 92 3.74 -6.05 -5.87
N GLY A 93 4.17 -7.30 -6.09
CA GLY A 93 3.24 -8.42 -6.31
C GLY A 93 2.30 -8.23 -7.51
N LYS A 94 2.68 -7.46 -8.54
CA LYS A 94 1.77 -7.02 -9.63
C LYS A 94 0.58 -6.19 -9.14
N GLY A 95 0.70 -5.55 -7.97
CA GLY A 95 -0.37 -4.79 -7.31
C GLY A 95 -1.21 -5.61 -6.33
N THR A 96 -0.84 -6.86 -6.04
CA THR A 96 -1.60 -7.72 -5.12
C THR A 96 -1.12 -7.64 -3.67
N MET A 97 0.08 -7.11 -3.43
CA MET A 97 0.69 -7.04 -2.10
C MET A 97 0.83 -5.59 -1.67
N THR A 98 0.48 -5.27 -0.43
CA THR A 98 0.64 -3.94 0.18
C THR A 98 1.68 -3.95 1.30
N LEU A 99 2.07 -2.75 1.74
CA LEU A 99 2.95 -2.51 2.88
C LEU A 99 2.21 -1.91 4.08
N SER A 100 0.88 -1.87 4.05
CA SER A 100 0.09 -1.30 5.16
C SER A 100 0.29 -2.14 6.42
N PRO A 101 0.67 -1.56 7.57
CA PRO A 101 0.84 -2.29 8.82
C PRO A 101 -0.50 -2.67 9.50
N PHE A 102 -1.60 -2.16 8.96
CA PHE A 102 -2.95 -2.38 9.45
C PHE A 102 -3.57 -3.62 8.81
N HIS A 103 -4.16 -4.47 9.65
CA HIS A 103 -4.81 -5.73 9.34
C HIS A 103 -6.28 -5.72 9.77
N THR A 104 -7.06 -6.64 9.19
CA THR A 104 -8.45 -6.90 9.54
C THR A 104 -9.27 -5.61 9.49
N ASP A 105 -9.48 -5.11 8.27
CA ASP A 105 -10.26 -3.89 8.06
C ASP A 105 -9.74 -2.68 8.89
N ARG A 106 -8.41 -2.60 8.98
CA ARG A 106 -7.65 -1.57 9.69
C ARG A 106 -7.85 -1.48 11.20
N GLN A 107 -8.44 -2.50 11.82
CA GLN A 107 -8.67 -2.51 13.27
C GLN A 107 -7.42 -2.91 14.06
N ILE A 108 -6.60 -3.80 13.49
CA ILE A 108 -5.47 -4.40 14.21
C ILE A 108 -4.16 -3.90 13.60
N LEU A 109 -3.26 -3.44 14.44
CA LEU A 109 -1.93 -3.01 14.05
C LEU A 109 -0.94 -4.15 14.24
N ASN A 110 -0.25 -4.56 13.16
CA ASN A 110 0.80 -5.57 13.28
C ASN A 110 2.12 -4.92 13.72
N PRO A 111 2.63 -5.22 14.93
CA PRO A 111 3.87 -4.61 15.43
C PRO A 111 5.09 -4.99 14.58
N ILE A 112 5.13 -6.19 14.00
CA ILE A 112 6.25 -6.68 13.19
C ILE A 112 6.36 -5.92 11.87
N ALA A 113 5.21 -5.64 11.24
CA ALA A 113 5.15 -4.85 10.01
C ALA A 113 5.66 -3.42 10.27
N ILE A 114 5.24 -2.81 11.38
CA ILE A 114 5.73 -1.48 11.78
C ILE A 114 7.23 -1.49 12.05
N SER A 115 7.74 -2.47 12.79
CA SER A 115 9.18 -2.55 13.07
C SER A 115 9.99 -2.60 11.79
N GLY A 116 9.58 -3.40 10.79
CA GLY A 116 10.27 -3.46 9.49
C GLY A 116 10.25 -2.12 8.73
N LEU A 117 9.10 -1.44 8.73
CA LEU A 117 8.96 -0.11 8.13
C LEU A 117 9.82 0.94 8.84
N LEU A 118 9.81 0.97 10.18
CA LEU A 118 10.60 1.92 10.98
C LEU A 118 12.10 1.70 10.81
N VAL A 119 12.57 0.44 10.79
CA VAL A 119 13.97 0.12 10.52
C VAL A 119 14.38 0.64 9.15
N THR A 120 13.55 0.41 8.13
CA THR A 120 13.83 0.92 6.78
C THR A 120 13.90 2.45 6.79
N LEU A 121 12.90 3.14 7.34
CA LEU A 121 12.87 4.61 7.40
C LEU A 121 14.05 5.19 8.17
N PHE A 122 14.47 4.54 9.25
CA PHE A 122 15.63 4.97 10.03
C PHE A 122 16.93 4.89 9.21
N CYS A 123 17.07 3.86 8.36
CA CYS A 123 18.22 3.75 7.45
C CYS A 123 18.28 4.89 6.42
N PHE A 124 17.14 5.48 6.07
CA PHE A 124 17.05 6.63 5.14
C PHE A 124 17.38 7.99 5.78
N PHE A 125 17.72 8.05 7.07
CA PHE A 125 18.34 9.25 7.63
C PHE A 125 19.80 9.43 7.17
N ASP A 126 20.51 8.33 6.91
CA ASP A 126 21.87 8.32 6.36
C ASP A 126 21.93 7.43 5.10
N THR A 127 21.26 7.90 4.06
CA THR A 127 21.08 7.16 2.81
C THR A 127 22.41 6.84 2.12
N LYS A 128 23.38 7.76 2.17
CA LYS A 128 24.68 7.63 1.50
C LYS A 128 25.55 6.53 2.11
N ASN A 129 25.66 6.48 3.43
CA ASN A 129 26.56 5.53 4.09
C ASN A 129 25.91 4.15 4.28
N ILE A 130 24.62 4.11 4.61
CA ILE A 130 23.94 2.86 4.96
C ILE A 130 23.43 2.14 3.71
N ILE A 131 22.57 2.81 2.95
CA ILE A 131 21.82 2.17 1.86
C ILE A 131 22.67 2.07 0.59
N LEU A 132 23.38 3.14 0.24
CA LEU A 132 24.15 3.23 -1.02
C LEU A 132 25.54 2.60 -0.97
N SER A 133 26.12 2.39 0.23
CA SER A 133 27.48 1.87 0.36
C SER A 133 27.49 0.42 0.86
N LYS A 134 27.11 0.17 2.12
CA LYS A 134 27.43 -1.10 2.80
C LYS A 134 26.26 -2.07 2.95
N SER A 135 25.05 -1.57 3.19
CA SER A 135 23.95 -2.37 3.73
C SER A 135 22.65 -2.25 2.94
N HIS A 136 22.74 -2.49 1.63
CA HIS A 136 21.58 -2.56 0.73
C HIS A 136 20.51 -3.58 1.18
N TYR A 137 20.93 -4.66 1.86
CA TYR A 137 20.03 -5.72 2.33
C TYR A 137 19.03 -5.24 3.38
N LEU A 138 19.24 -4.09 4.03
CA LEU A 138 18.29 -3.53 4.98
C LEU A 138 16.95 -3.19 4.33
N LEU A 139 16.91 -2.99 3.01
CA LEU A 139 15.65 -2.85 2.27
C LEU A 139 14.78 -4.13 2.31
N TYR A 140 15.38 -5.31 2.51
CA TYR A 140 14.62 -6.55 2.67
C TYR A 140 13.83 -6.61 3.98
N THR A 141 14.11 -5.73 4.95
CA THR A 141 13.28 -5.62 6.16
C THR A 141 11.85 -5.19 5.83
N LEU A 142 11.61 -4.55 4.67
CA LEU A 142 10.26 -4.28 4.15
C LEU A 142 9.45 -5.55 3.91
N ALA A 143 10.09 -6.71 3.70
CA ALA A 143 9.40 -7.98 3.49
C ALA A 143 8.53 -8.38 4.69
N THR A 144 8.86 -7.94 5.92
CA THR A 144 8.04 -8.23 7.10
C THR A 144 6.72 -7.46 7.13
N ALA A 145 6.63 -6.36 6.36
CA ALA A 145 5.42 -5.55 6.21
C ALA A 145 4.61 -5.93 4.98
N MET A 146 5.09 -6.86 4.14
CA MET A 146 4.40 -7.28 2.94
C MET A 146 3.21 -8.17 3.26
N TYR A 147 2.02 -7.77 2.82
CA TYR A 147 0.80 -8.54 3.01
C TYR A 147 -0.11 -8.53 1.76
N PRO A 148 -0.73 -9.66 1.37
CA PRO A 148 -1.64 -9.70 0.22
C PRO A 148 -2.98 -9.00 0.48
N ARG A 149 -3.57 -8.42 -0.57
CA ARG A 149 -4.82 -7.63 -0.55
C ARG A 149 -5.95 -8.24 -1.39
N TRP A 150 -5.77 -9.45 -1.91
CA TRP A 150 -6.83 -10.15 -2.63
C TRP A 150 -7.87 -10.73 -1.69
N LEU A 151 -9.08 -10.90 -2.19
CA LEU A 151 -10.15 -11.68 -1.61
C LEU A 151 -10.35 -12.93 -2.47
N VAL A 152 -10.13 -14.09 -1.86
CA VAL A 152 -10.32 -15.41 -2.45
C VAL A 152 -11.30 -16.16 -1.56
N THR A 153 -12.35 -16.71 -2.16
CA THR A 153 -13.35 -17.52 -1.46
C THR A 153 -13.12 -19.00 -1.72
N LEU A 154 -13.23 -19.79 -0.66
CA LEU A 154 -13.05 -21.23 -0.66
C LEU A 154 -14.33 -21.90 -0.14
N ASP A 155 -14.60 -23.12 -0.57
CA ASP A 155 -15.63 -23.99 0.00
C ASP A 155 -15.12 -24.71 1.27
N GLU A 156 -15.97 -25.49 1.94
CA GLU A 156 -15.62 -26.29 3.12
C GLU A 156 -14.53 -27.33 2.83
N ASP A 157 -14.46 -27.82 1.58
CA ASP A 157 -13.42 -28.74 1.08
C ASP A 157 -12.13 -28.02 0.63
N LEU A 158 -12.01 -26.72 0.91
CA LEU A 158 -10.86 -25.85 0.53
C LEU A 158 -10.67 -25.68 -0.99
N GLU A 159 -11.67 -26.01 -1.79
CA GLU A 159 -11.66 -25.75 -3.23
C GLU A 159 -12.05 -24.28 -3.54
N PRO A 160 -11.46 -23.66 -4.56
CA PRO A 160 -11.78 -22.28 -4.92
C PRO A 160 -13.21 -22.17 -5.44
N LEU A 161 -14.04 -21.40 -4.72
CA LEU A 161 -15.45 -21.19 -5.04
C LEU A 161 -15.65 -19.76 -5.55
N PRO A 162 -15.93 -19.54 -6.85
CA PRO A 162 -16.20 -18.21 -7.37
C PRO A 162 -17.59 -17.74 -6.92
N VAL A 163 -17.63 -16.69 -6.11
CA VAL A 163 -18.87 -16.11 -5.58
C VAL A 163 -18.94 -14.63 -5.94
N THR A 164 -20.16 -14.14 -6.14
CA THR A 164 -20.39 -12.73 -6.42
C THR A 164 -20.33 -11.89 -5.14
N VAL A 165 -19.44 -10.91 -5.14
CA VAL A 165 -19.21 -9.97 -4.03
C VAL A 165 -19.47 -8.55 -4.50
N ARG A 166 -20.05 -7.72 -3.61
CA ARG A 166 -20.15 -6.28 -3.79
C ARG A 166 -18.94 -5.62 -3.13
N VAL A 167 -18.23 -4.80 -3.88
CA VAL A 167 -17.10 -4.02 -3.37
C VAL A 167 -17.48 -2.55 -3.35
N GLY A 168 -17.17 -1.88 -2.25
CA GLY A 168 -17.46 -0.46 -2.07
C GLY A 168 -16.63 0.14 -0.96
N GLN A 169 -16.75 1.46 -0.78
CA GLN A 169 -16.01 2.16 0.26
C GLN A 169 -16.51 1.75 1.65
N ALA A 170 -15.58 1.49 2.56
CA ALA A 170 -15.86 1.13 3.94
C ALA A 170 -16.62 2.24 4.68
N VAL A 171 -17.75 1.88 5.28
CA VAL A 171 -18.62 2.77 6.07
C VAL A 171 -19.18 1.98 7.26
N ASP A 172 -19.36 2.62 8.41
CA ASP A 172 -19.75 1.87 9.62
C ASP A 172 -21.17 1.32 9.54
N VAL A 173 -22.17 2.14 9.20
CA VAL A 173 -23.55 1.69 8.97
C VAL A 173 -24.22 2.58 7.92
N ILE A 174 -24.65 1.98 6.81
CA ILE A 174 -25.55 2.57 5.83
C ILE A 174 -26.74 1.64 5.64
N GLY A 175 -27.95 2.18 5.47
CA GLY A 175 -29.14 1.39 5.11
C GLY A 175 -30.34 1.65 6.00
N LYS A 176 -31.39 0.85 5.80
CA LYS A 176 -32.61 0.91 6.60
C LYS A 176 -32.42 0.07 7.87
N ALA A 177 -33.08 0.46 8.96
CA ALA A 177 -33.13 -0.35 10.19
C ALA A 177 -33.57 -1.79 9.86
N GLY A 178 -32.75 -2.77 10.22
CA GLY A 178 -33.00 -4.20 9.97
C GLY A 178 -32.06 -4.88 8.96
N THR A 179 -31.43 -4.13 8.03
CA THR A 179 -30.38 -4.66 7.14
C THR A 179 -29.22 -3.66 7.04
N PRO A 180 -28.37 -3.57 8.07
CA PRO A 180 -27.22 -2.69 8.05
C PRO A 180 -26.25 -3.15 6.96
N LYS A 181 -25.80 -2.22 6.11
CA LYS A 181 -24.72 -2.42 5.15
C LYS A 181 -23.49 -1.66 5.62
N THR A 182 -22.33 -2.25 5.42
CA THR A 182 -21.03 -1.68 5.80
C THR A 182 -20.25 -1.15 4.59
N ILE A 183 -20.85 -1.20 3.40
CA ILE A 183 -20.28 -0.70 2.14
C ILE A 183 -21.11 0.43 1.52
N ALA A 184 -20.41 1.43 1.01
CA ALA A 184 -20.93 2.44 0.11
C ALA A 184 -20.49 2.11 -1.33
N GLY A 185 -21.38 1.50 -2.11
CA GLY A 185 -21.12 1.09 -3.49
C GLY A 185 -21.92 -0.16 -3.89
N VAL A 186 -22.17 -0.33 -5.19
CA VAL A 186 -22.99 -1.45 -5.71
C VAL A 186 -22.25 -2.20 -6.84
N HIS A 187 -20.95 -1.98 -7.00
CA HIS A 187 -20.19 -2.70 -8.02
C HIS A 187 -20.04 -4.17 -7.62
N THR A 188 -20.60 -5.06 -8.45
CA THR A 188 -20.52 -6.51 -8.26
C THR A 188 -19.34 -7.07 -9.04
N HIS A 189 -18.50 -7.81 -8.34
CA HIS A 189 -17.37 -8.56 -8.89
C HIS A 189 -17.51 -10.04 -8.54
N THR A 190 -16.82 -10.91 -9.28
CA THR A 190 -16.73 -12.33 -8.95
C THR A 190 -15.35 -12.60 -8.38
N THR A 191 -15.25 -13.35 -7.29
CA THR A 191 -13.97 -13.72 -6.67
C THR A 191 -13.13 -14.62 -7.60
N PRO A 192 -11.80 -14.47 -7.62
CA PRO A 192 -10.98 -13.62 -6.75
C PRO A 192 -10.95 -12.13 -7.17
N VAL A 193 -11.02 -11.23 -6.19
CA VAL A 193 -11.03 -9.77 -6.41
C VAL A 193 -9.88 -9.11 -5.67
N LEU A 194 -9.31 -8.06 -6.24
CA LEU A 194 -8.35 -7.20 -5.53
C LEU A 194 -9.09 -6.02 -4.91
N LEU A 195 -9.00 -5.89 -3.58
CA LEU A 195 -9.61 -4.76 -2.88
C LEU A 195 -8.71 -3.52 -2.98
N ALA A 196 -9.26 -2.33 -3.19
CA ALA A 196 -8.51 -1.11 -3.06
C ALA A 196 -8.40 -0.65 -1.60
N VAL A 197 -7.62 0.39 -1.37
CA VAL A 197 -7.35 0.90 -0.03
C VAL A 197 -8.58 1.60 0.51
N GLY A 198 -9.21 1.02 1.54
CA GLY A 198 -10.42 1.56 2.15
C GLY A 198 -11.71 1.05 1.50
N GLU A 199 -11.60 0.06 0.62
CA GLU A 199 -12.73 -0.71 0.16
C GLU A 199 -12.98 -1.91 1.07
N ARG A 200 -14.24 -2.28 1.21
CA ARG A 200 -14.71 -3.51 1.86
C ARG A 200 -15.52 -4.31 0.85
N ALA A 201 -15.53 -5.63 1.04
CA ALA A 201 -16.36 -6.54 0.27
C ALA A 201 -17.48 -7.13 1.14
N GLU A 202 -18.66 -7.29 0.54
CA GLU A 202 -19.78 -8.04 1.11
C GLU A 202 -20.27 -9.06 0.08
N LEU A 203 -20.87 -10.17 0.53
CA LEU A 203 -21.50 -11.12 -0.37
C LEU A 203 -22.73 -10.49 -1.05
N ALA A 204 -22.89 -10.74 -2.35
CA ALA A 204 -24.05 -10.24 -3.09
C ALA A 204 -25.26 -11.19 -2.99
N THR A 205 -25.00 -12.47 -2.74
CA THR A 205 -25.97 -13.58 -2.68
C THR A 205 -26.07 -14.15 -1.28
N ASP A 206 -27.28 -14.52 -0.86
CA ASP A 206 -27.57 -15.10 0.46
C ASP A 206 -27.36 -16.63 0.53
N ASP A 207 -26.88 -17.25 -0.54
CA ASP A 207 -26.67 -18.70 -0.67
C ASP A 207 -25.56 -19.23 0.25
N TYR A 208 -24.64 -18.36 0.63
CA TYR A 208 -23.45 -18.69 1.42
C TYR A 208 -23.33 -17.80 2.65
N ILE A 209 -22.84 -18.38 3.73
CA ILE A 209 -22.51 -17.68 4.98
C ILE A 209 -20.98 -17.73 5.14
N PRO A 210 -20.30 -16.59 5.29
CA PRO A 210 -18.87 -16.58 5.55
C PRO A 210 -18.60 -16.97 7.00
N LEU A 211 -17.56 -17.80 7.21
CA LEU A 211 -17.14 -18.17 8.56
C LEU A 211 -16.43 -17.02 9.30
N THR A 212 -15.86 -16.08 8.55
CA THR A 212 -15.21 -14.89 9.09
C THR A 212 -16.10 -13.66 8.90
N PRO A 213 -16.14 -12.74 9.88
CA PRO A 213 -16.91 -11.49 9.76
C PRO A 213 -16.28 -10.52 8.75
N VAL A 214 -15.00 -10.70 8.42
CA VAL A 214 -14.25 -9.85 7.49
C VAL A 214 -13.98 -10.61 6.19
N MET A 215 -14.28 -9.96 5.06
CA MET A 215 -14.09 -10.49 3.72
C MET A 215 -12.74 -10.02 3.14
N GLU A 216 -11.63 -10.45 3.75
CA GLU A 216 -10.26 -10.14 3.30
C GLU A 216 -9.41 -11.42 3.25
N GLY A 217 -8.51 -11.55 2.27
CA GLY A 217 -7.62 -12.70 2.16
C GLY A 217 -8.37 -13.96 1.73
N PHE A 218 -8.18 -15.06 2.46
CA PHE A 218 -8.91 -16.31 2.24
C PHE A 218 -10.13 -16.37 3.15
N VAL A 219 -11.30 -16.54 2.55
CA VAL A 219 -12.56 -16.66 3.26
C VAL A 219 -13.20 -17.99 2.92
N ILE A 220 -13.50 -18.78 3.95
CA ILE A 220 -14.25 -20.03 3.79
C ILE A 220 -15.75 -19.70 3.87
N LEU A 221 -16.47 -20.13 2.86
CA LEU A 221 -17.91 -19.98 2.74
C LEU A 221 -18.60 -21.31 3.03
N ARG A 222 -19.63 -21.26 3.88
CA ARG A 222 -20.52 -22.40 4.14
C ARG A 222 -21.82 -22.20 3.37
N LYS A 223 -22.29 -23.24 2.69
CA LYS A 223 -23.61 -23.21 2.06
C LYS A 223 -24.70 -23.10 3.14
N LYS A 224 -25.63 -22.16 2.95
CA LYS A 224 -26.74 -21.97 3.88
C LYS A 224 -27.70 -23.18 3.80
N PRO A 225 -28.10 -23.78 4.94
CA PRO A 225 -29.07 -24.87 4.96
C PRO A 225 -30.48 -24.42 4.56
#